data_AF-A0A098LFE5-F1
#
_entry.id   AF-A0A098LFE5-F1
#
_cell.length_a   1.000
_cell.length_b   1.000
_cell.length_c   1.000
_cell.angle_alpha   90.00
_cell.angle_beta   90.00
_cell.angle_gamma   90.00
#
_symmetry.space_group_name_H-M   'P 1'
#
loop_
_entity.id
_entity.type
_entity.pdbx_description
1 polymer ?
#
loop_
_entity_poly.entity_id
_entity_poly.type
_entity_poly.pdbx_seq_one_letter_code
_entity_poly.pdbx_strand_id
1 'polypeptide(L)'
;MVINTLSHHLRDKIYSIYAFAALAEEIVTSLENRDKKELISEYINETYKAIERRFSLNPILNSFQIVINEFQIDTALIRIFLEGIKLKIYQIPGNSEQIELYETSAAEALGLMILKALCDGNHQLYETLETSAKKFSSTILMINKLTNSSKLYHNTETAIAIQLEWLSKEMKIAMEISIEDNLKKVKENIDRAPQSSKRALYIAYAYYSTLFKKIKKLSSEKIITNKIGISYNRKIILALNSVIKQKLNLL
;
A
#
# COMPACT_ATOMS: atom_id res chain seq x y z
N MET A 1 11.81 7.87 1.28
CA MET A 1 11.54 9.20 1.90
C MET A 1 10.79 9.07 3.22
N VAL A 2 9.55 8.56 3.24
CA VAL A 2 8.76 8.43 4.48
C VAL A 2 9.43 7.52 5.52
N ILE A 3 9.87 6.33 5.10
CA ILE A 3 10.50 5.35 6.00
C ILE A 3 11.73 5.97 6.70
N ASN A 4 12.52 6.78 6.00
CA ASN A 4 13.71 7.44 6.59
C ASN A 4 13.40 8.36 7.78
N THR A 5 12.15 8.74 8.00
CA THR A 5 11.70 9.59 9.11
C THR A 5 11.23 8.80 10.35
N LEU A 6 11.19 7.47 10.27
CA LEU A 6 10.99 6.59 11.42
C LEU A 6 12.26 6.51 12.29
N SER A 7 12.11 6.08 13.54
CA SER A 7 13.25 5.71 14.39
C SER A 7 14.07 4.59 13.74
N HIS A 8 15.39 4.55 14.00
CA HIS A 8 16.29 3.59 13.35
C HIS A 8 15.78 2.16 13.44
N HIS A 9 15.37 1.74 14.63
CA HIS A 9 14.87 0.40 14.90
C HIS A 9 13.62 0.04 14.07
N LEU A 10 12.68 0.98 13.88
CA LEU A 10 11.47 0.75 13.09
C LEU A 10 11.74 0.74 11.58
N ARG A 11 12.78 1.42 11.09
CA ARG A 11 13.07 1.51 9.65
C ARG A 11 13.32 0.13 9.05
N ASP A 12 14.19 -0.65 9.68
CA ASP A 12 14.61 -1.95 9.16
C ASP A 12 13.45 -2.95 9.17
N LYS A 13 12.59 -2.85 10.19
CA LYS A 13 11.35 -3.60 10.32
C LYS A 13 10.38 -3.31 9.18
N ILE A 14 10.12 -2.02 8.91
CA ILE A 14 9.22 -1.61 7.83
C ILE A 14 9.82 -1.91 6.45
N TYR A 15 11.14 -1.76 6.26
CA TYR A 15 11.80 -2.13 5.01
C TYR A 15 11.67 -3.63 4.73
N SER A 16 11.77 -4.48 5.74
CA SER A 16 11.64 -5.93 5.57
C SER A 16 10.24 -6.33 5.11
N ILE A 17 9.19 -5.75 5.69
CA ILE A 17 7.80 -5.96 5.24
C ILE A 17 7.60 -5.43 3.82
N TYR A 18 8.14 -4.25 3.51
CA TYR A 18 8.01 -3.65 2.17
C TYR A 18 8.75 -4.45 1.11
N ALA A 19 9.95 -4.94 1.39
CA ALA A 19 10.74 -5.77 0.46
C ALA A 19 10.04 -7.11 0.17
N PHE A 20 9.47 -7.75 1.19
CA PHE A 20 8.63 -8.94 1.03
C PHE A 20 7.45 -8.69 0.09
N ALA A 21 6.72 -7.58 0.29
CA ALA A 21 5.57 -7.24 -0.53
C ALA A 21 5.97 -6.88 -1.97
N ALA A 22 7.04 -6.11 -2.13
CA ALA A 22 7.55 -5.69 -3.43
C ALA A 22 7.99 -6.88 -4.29
N LEU A 23 8.72 -7.84 -3.71
CA LEU A 23 9.13 -9.05 -4.43
C LEU A 23 7.92 -9.89 -4.86
N ALA A 24 6.90 -10.03 -4.00
CA ALA A 24 5.66 -10.73 -4.35
C ALA A 24 4.95 -10.06 -5.55
N GLU A 25 4.85 -8.73 -5.55
CA GLU A 25 4.29 -7.97 -6.67
C GLU A 25 5.12 -8.12 -7.95
N GLU A 26 6.45 -8.08 -7.84
CA GLU A 26 7.37 -8.21 -8.98
C GLU A 26 7.23 -9.57 -9.67
N ILE A 27 7.10 -10.66 -8.90
CA ILE A 27 6.88 -12.02 -9.41
C ILE A 27 5.66 -12.07 -10.33
N VAL A 28 4.57 -11.39 -9.97
CA VAL A 28 3.31 -11.42 -10.73
C VAL A 28 3.30 -10.40 -11.87
N THR A 29 3.99 -9.26 -11.72
CA THR A 29 3.88 -8.13 -12.65
C THR A 29 4.98 -8.06 -13.70
N SER A 30 6.24 -8.37 -13.37
CA SER A 30 7.40 -8.00 -14.20
C SER A 30 8.11 -9.15 -14.91
N LEU A 31 7.83 -10.40 -14.54
CA LEU A 31 8.56 -11.55 -15.09
C LEU A 31 7.91 -12.04 -16.40
N GLU A 32 8.27 -11.39 -17.50
CA GLU A 32 7.96 -11.87 -18.85
C GLU A 32 8.70 -13.21 -19.11
N ASN A 33 8.04 -14.15 -19.79
CA ASN A 33 8.63 -15.46 -20.17
C ASN A 33 9.10 -16.35 -18.99
N ARG A 34 8.44 -16.24 -17.83
CA ARG A 34 8.62 -17.14 -16.67
C ARG A 34 7.28 -17.71 -16.22
N ASP A 35 7.30 -18.89 -15.61
CA ASP A 35 6.10 -19.47 -15.01
C ASP A 35 5.79 -18.75 -13.68
N LYS A 36 4.95 -17.72 -13.78
CA LYS A 36 4.52 -16.92 -12.61
C LYS A 36 3.76 -17.76 -11.58
N LYS A 37 3.06 -18.82 -11.99
CA LYS A 37 2.29 -19.69 -11.08
C LYS A 37 3.24 -20.55 -10.25
N GLU A 38 4.27 -21.10 -10.89
CA GLU A 38 5.33 -21.83 -10.20
C GLU A 38 6.06 -20.90 -9.22
N LEU A 39 6.56 -19.76 -9.69
CA LEU A 39 7.34 -18.83 -8.86
C LEU A 39 6.57 -18.27 -7.66
N ILE A 40 5.29 -17.90 -7.82
CA ILE A 40 4.51 -17.42 -6.67
C ILE A 40 4.26 -18.56 -5.67
N SER A 41 4.06 -19.79 -6.15
CA SER A 41 3.83 -20.95 -5.28
C SER A 41 5.08 -21.30 -4.48
N GLU A 42 6.25 -21.26 -5.13
CA GLU A 42 7.56 -21.40 -4.46
C GLU A 42 7.76 -20.29 -3.43
N TYR A 43 7.49 -19.04 -3.79
CA TYR A 43 7.64 -17.90 -2.89
C TYR A 43 6.76 -18.01 -1.65
N ILE A 44 5.50 -18.42 -1.81
CA ILE A 44 4.56 -18.67 -0.70
C ILE A 44 5.12 -19.77 0.21
N ASN A 45 5.54 -20.90 -0.36
CA ASN A 45 6.08 -22.03 0.40
C ASN A 45 7.34 -21.63 1.19
N GLU A 46 8.29 -20.97 0.54
CA GLU A 46 9.52 -20.51 1.18
C GLU A 46 9.27 -19.44 2.24
N THR A 47 8.24 -18.61 2.08
CA THR A 47 7.82 -17.64 3.10
C THR A 47 7.40 -18.35 4.39
N TYR A 48 6.51 -19.35 4.29
CA TYR A 48 6.05 -20.08 5.47
C TYR A 48 7.16 -20.92 6.11
N LYS A 49 7.96 -21.61 5.29
CA LYS A 49 9.15 -22.31 5.80
C LYS A 49 10.09 -21.37 6.53
N ALA A 50 10.33 -20.17 6.01
CA ALA A 50 11.21 -19.18 6.64
C ALA A 50 10.71 -18.74 8.01
N ILE A 51 9.40 -18.51 8.14
CA ILE A 51 8.74 -18.15 9.40
C ILE A 51 8.85 -19.28 10.42
N GLU A 52 8.52 -20.51 10.01
CA GLU A 52 8.54 -21.69 10.87
C GLU A 52 9.96 -22.03 11.36
N ARG A 53 10.94 -22.10 10.45
CA ARG A 53 12.33 -22.43 10.79
C ARG A 53 13.12 -21.25 11.37
N ARG A 54 12.52 -20.06 11.42
CA ARG A 54 13.13 -18.79 11.85
C ARG A 54 14.44 -18.44 11.14
N PHE A 55 14.56 -18.83 9.87
CA PHE A 55 15.73 -18.60 9.05
C PHE A 55 15.37 -18.65 7.56
N SER A 56 16.09 -17.97 6.69
CA SER A 56 16.03 -18.21 5.24
C SER A 56 17.35 -17.92 4.56
N LEU A 57 17.64 -18.68 3.51
CA LEU A 57 18.76 -18.37 2.60
C LEU A 57 18.44 -17.15 1.73
N ASN A 58 17.15 -16.88 1.47
CA ASN A 58 16.73 -15.66 0.80
C ASN A 58 16.78 -14.49 1.81
N PRO A 59 17.60 -13.45 1.60
CA PRO A 59 17.75 -12.36 2.56
C PRO A 59 16.46 -11.58 2.83
N ILE A 60 15.59 -11.42 1.82
CA ILE A 60 14.30 -10.73 1.95
C ILE A 60 13.38 -11.55 2.85
N LEU A 61 13.26 -12.85 2.60
CA LEU A 61 12.46 -13.73 3.45
C LEU A 61 13.05 -13.87 4.85
N ASN A 62 14.38 -13.84 4.97
CA ASN A 62 15.04 -13.92 6.26
C ASN A 62 14.82 -12.65 7.10
N SER A 63 14.88 -11.47 6.50
CA SER A 63 14.60 -10.23 7.23
C SER A 63 13.10 -10.11 7.54
N PHE A 64 12.24 -10.53 6.61
CA PHE A 64 10.79 -10.56 6.82
C PHE A 64 10.39 -11.47 7.97
N GLN A 65 10.87 -12.72 7.99
CA GLN A 65 10.49 -13.68 9.03
C GLN A 65 10.92 -13.22 10.43
N ILE A 66 12.07 -12.52 10.56
CA ILE A 66 12.51 -11.95 11.84
C ILE A 66 11.42 -11.01 12.36
N VAL A 67 10.93 -10.10 11.52
CA VAL A 67 9.89 -9.12 11.90
C VAL A 67 8.56 -9.81 12.24
N ILE A 68 8.16 -10.81 11.45
CA ILE A 68 6.92 -11.58 11.69
C ILE A 68 6.97 -12.29 13.04
N ASN A 69 8.09 -12.96 13.35
CA ASN A 69 8.28 -13.67 14.61
C ASN A 69 8.44 -12.71 15.80
N GLU A 70 9.19 -11.62 15.65
CA GLU A 70 9.43 -10.61 16.70
C GLU A 70 8.13 -9.96 17.17
N PHE A 71 7.25 -9.58 16.23
CA PHE A 71 5.99 -8.91 16.55
C PHE A 71 4.78 -9.84 16.62
N GLN A 72 4.99 -11.15 16.49
CA GLN A 72 3.93 -12.16 16.48
C GLN A 72 2.81 -11.78 15.49
N ILE A 73 3.21 -11.36 14.28
CA ILE A 73 2.26 -10.98 13.24
C ILE A 73 1.52 -12.24 12.79
N ASP A 74 0.19 -12.16 12.80
CA ASP A 74 -0.67 -13.29 12.45
C ASP A 74 -0.42 -13.72 10.99
N THR A 75 -0.10 -15.00 10.82
CA THR A 75 0.07 -15.65 9.51
C THR A 75 -1.17 -15.54 8.62
N ALA A 76 -2.36 -15.30 9.20
CA ALA A 76 -3.57 -14.99 8.45
C ALA A 76 -3.43 -13.72 7.60
N LEU A 77 -2.75 -12.67 8.10
CA LEU A 77 -2.49 -11.46 7.31
C LEU A 77 -1.57 -11.75 6.12
N ILE A 78 -0.54 -12.58 6.35
CA ILE A 78 0.40 -13.00 5.30
C ILE A 78 -0.34 -13.79 4.22
N ARG A 79 -1.24 -14.70 4.63
CA ARG A 79 -2.09 -15.48 3.73
C ARG A 79 -3.01 -14.59 2.89
N ILE A 80 -3.73 -13.66 3.53
CA ILE A 80 -4.63 -12.73 2.83
C ILE A 80 -3.85 -11.90 1.80
N PHE A 81 -2.68 -11.40 2.18
CA PHE A 81 -1.81 -10.65 1.27
C PHE A 81 -1.37 -11.52 0.07
N LEU A 82 -0.79 -12.69 0.32
CA LEU A 82 -0.26 -13.57 -0.73
C LEU A 82 -1.34 -14.10 -1.67
N GLU A 83 -2.53 -14.44 -1.17
CA GLU A 83 -3.66 -14.85 -2.01
C GLU A 83 -4.13 -13.70 -2.91
N GLY A 84 -4.24 -12.47 -2.39
CA GLY A 84 -4.58 -11.32 -3.23
C GLY A 84 -3.54 -11.01 -4.29
N ILE A 85 -2.24 -11.20 -4.00
CA ILE A 85 -1.18 -11.09 -5.01
C ILE A 85 -1.28 -12.21 -6.06
N LYS A 86 -1.45 -13.46 -5.63
CA LYS A 86 -1.56 -14.63 -6.51
C LYS A 86 -2.75 -14.52 -7.47
N LEU A 87 -3.89 -14.00 -7.01
CA LEU A 87 -5.07 -13.83 -7.86
C LEU A 87 -4.85 -12.88 -9.03
N LYS A 88 -3.89 -11.94 -8.95
CA LYS A 88 -3.52 -11.06 -10.07
C LYS A 88 -2.97 -11.85 -11.28
N ILE A 89 -2.49 -13.08 -11.09
CA ILE A 89 -2.05 -13.95 -12.20
C ILE A 89 -3.24 -14.43 -13.04
N TYR A 90 -4.41 -14.60 -12.43
CA TYR A 90 -5.59 -15.23 -13.03
C TYR A 90 -6.63 -14.21 -13.48
N GLN A 91 -6.24 -12.96 -13.77
CA GLN A 91 -7.16 -11.93 -14.25
C GLN A 91 -7.81 -12.37 -15.58
N ILE A 92 -9.02 -12.93 -15.49
CA ILE A 92 -9.88 -13.30 -16.61
C ILE A 92 -10.90 -12.15 -16.79
N PRO A 93 -11.19 -11.71 -18.02
CA PRO A 93 -12.27 -10.75 -18.26
C PRO A 93 -13.61 -11.26 -17.72
N GLY A 94 -14.22 -10.54 -16.76
CA GLY A 94 -15.58 -10.83 -16.25
C GLY A 94 -15.74 -11.09 -14.75
N ASN A 95 -14.66 -11.17 -13.96
CA ASN A 95 -14.74 -11.36 -12.49
C ASN A 95 -14.10 -10.19 -11.70
N SER A 96 -14.40 -8.95 -12.11
CA SER A 96 -13.71 -7.74 -11.64
C SER A 96 -13.94 -7.42 -10.16
N GLU A 97 -15.16 -7.62 -9.65
CA GLU A 97 -15.51 -7.25 -8.27
C GLU A 97 -14.79 -8.11 -7.23
N GLN A 98 -14.74 -9.44 -7.47
CA GLN A 98 -14.10 -10.36 -6.55
C GLN A 98 -12.58 -10.10 -6.49
N ILE A 99 -11.96 -9.87 -7.65
CA ILE A 99 -10.52 -9.54 -7.73
C ILE A 99 -10.23 -8.22 -6.99
N GLU A 100 -11.06 -7.20 -7.18
CA GLU A 100 -10.90 -5.91 -6.49
C GLU A 100 -11.01 -6.03 -4.97
N LEU A 101 -11.92 -6.86 -4.47
CA LEU A 101 -12.06 -7.17 -3.05
C LEU A 101 -10.79 -7.83 -2.50
N TYR A 102 -10.20 -8.77 -3.23
CA TYR A 102 -8.96 -9.44 -2.81
C TYR A 102 -7.75 -8.51 -2.84
N GLU A 103 -7.63 -7.65 -3.85
CA GLU A 103 -6.57 -6.63 -3.90
C GLU A 103 -6.67 -5.65 -2.73
N THR A 104 -7.89 -5.22 -2.41
CA THR A 104 -8.15 -4.35 -1.26
C THR A 104 -7.79 -5.04 0.03
N SER A 105 -8.24 -6.29 0.20
CA SER A 105 -7.94 -7.12 1.37
C SER A 105 -6.43 -7.35 1.54
N ALA A 106 -5.69 -7.54 0.45
CA ALA A 106 -4.24 -7.66 0.47
C ALA A 106 -3.55 -6.36 0.91
N ALA A 107 -3.98 -5.21 0.39
CA ALA A 107 -3.45 -3.91 0.81
C ALA A 107 -3.72 -3.64 2.29
N GLU A 108 -4.93 -3.95 2.77
CA GLU A 108 -5.30 -3.86 4.18
C GLU A 108 -4.45 -4.78 5.06
N ALA A 109 -4.26 -6.03 4.67
CA ALA A 109 -3.43 -6.98 5.40
C ALA A 109 -1.98 -6.49 5.50
N LEU A 110 -1.40 -5.98 4.40
CA LEU A 110 -0.06 -5.36 4.42
C LEU A 110 0.00 -4.17 5.38
N GLY A 111 -1.02 -3.32 5.36
CA GLY A 111 -1.16 -2.19 6.29
C GLY A 111 -1.20 -2.62 7.75
N LEU A 112 -1.86 -3.73 8.06
CA LEU A 112 -1.91 -4.28 9.41
C LEU A 112 -0.60 -4.91 9.86
N MET A 113 0.13 -5.57 8.97
CA MET A 113 1.48 -6.07 9.27
C MET A 113 2.41 -4.89 9.63
N ILE A 114 2.33 -3.79 8.86
CA ILE A 114 3.06 -2.55 9.15
C ILE A 114 2.61 -1.95 10.48
N LEU A 115 1.30 -1.86 10.73
CA LEU A 115 0.76 -1.31 11.98
C LEU A 115 1.28 -2.07 13.21
N LYS A 116 1.33 -3.40 13.17
CA LYS A 116 1.89 -4.22 14.26
C LYS A 116 3.32 -3.81 14.60
N ALA A 117 4.17 -3.64 13.57
CA ALA A 117 5.53 -3.17 13.77
C ALA A 117 5.59 -1.73 14.29
N LEU A 118 4.72 -0.82 13.80
CA LEU A 118 4.68 0.57 14.26
C LEU A 118 4.22 0.70 15.72
N CYS A 119 3.32 -0.17 16.19
CA CYS A 119 2.84 -0.25 17.57
C CYS A 119 3.85 -0.89 18.53
N ASP A 120 4.98 -1.39 18.02
CA ASP A 120 6.09 -1.95 18.80
C ASP A 120 5.64 -3.02 19.83
N GLY A 121 4.72 -3.90 19.41
CA GLY A 121 4.15 -4.95 20.27
C GLY A 121 2.98 -4.53 21.17
N ASN A 122 2.60 -3.24 21.18
CA ASN A 122 1.43 -2.79 21.95
C ASN A 122 0.11 -3.24 21.29
N HIS A 123 -0.47 -4.32 21.81
CA HIS A 123 -1.69 -4.93 21.28
C HIS A 123 -2.92 -4.02 21.40
N GLN A 124 -3.13 -3.40 22.56
CA GLN A 124 -4.29 -2.54 22.78
C GLN A 124 -4.27 -1.34 21.83
N LEU A 125 -3.09 -0.74 21.62
CA LEU A 125 -2.95 0.35 20.66
C LEU A 125 -3.20 -0.11 19.22
N TYR A 126 -2.71 -1.30 18.84
CA TYR A 126 -3.00 -1.89 17.54
C TYR A 126 -4.50 -2.00 17.30
N GLU A 127 -5.27 -2.54 18.25
CA GLU A 127 -6.73 -2.70 18.12
C GLU A 127 -7.44 -1.35 17.90
N THR A 128 -7.02 -0.31 18.63
CA THR A 128 -7.62 1.03 18.48
C THR A 128 -7.33 1.67 17.11
N LEU A 129 -6.26 1.27 16.43
CA LEU A 129 -5.81 1.85 15.16
C LEU A 129 -6.14 0.97 13.95
N GLU A 130 -6.50 -0.30 14.16
CA GLU A 130 -6.73 -1.31 13.10
C GLU A 130 -7.67 -0.80 12.00
N THR A 131 -8.85 -0.31 12.38
CA THR A 131 -9.85 0.19 11.42
C THR A 131 -9.32 1.36 10.61
N SER A 132 -8.55 2.26 11.24
CA SER A 132 -7.97 3.42 10.55
C SER A 132 -6.86 2.99 9.59
N ALA A 133 -6.02 2.02 9.98
CA ALA A 133 -4.94 1.50 9.15
C ALA A 133 -5.47 0.75 7.91
N LYS A 134 -6.54 -0.04 8.04
CA LYS A 134 -7.21 -0.67 6.89
C LYS A 134 -7.69 0.37 5.89
N LYS A 135 -8.47 1.35 6.37
CA LYS A 135 -8.96 2.46 5.53
C LYS A 135 -7.85 3.25 4.87
N PHE A 136 -6.75 3.51 5.57
CA PHE A 136 -5.64 4.22 4.97
C PHE A 136 -4.99 3.41 3.86
N SER A 137 -4.84 2.10 4.06
CA SER A 137 -4.20 1.19 3.10
C SER A 137 -5.04 1.01 1.83
N SER A 138 -6.35 0.82 1.96
CA SER A 138 -7.26 0.77 0.81
C SER A 138 -7.33 2.11 0.07
N THR A 139 -7.29 3.24 0.79
CA THR A 139 -7.22 4.58 0.19
C THR A 139 -5.92 4.78 -0.60
N ILE A 140 -4.78 4.35 -0.05
CA ILE A 140 -3.49 4.40 -0.73
C ILE A 140 -3.53 3.55 -2.00
N LEU A 141 -4.08 2.33 -1.94
CA LEU A 141 -4.26 1.46 -3.10
C LEU A 141 -5.07 2.16 -4.18
N MET A 142 -6.20 2.76 -3.83
CA MET A 142 -7.09 3.45 -4.77
C MET A 142 -6.39 4.65 -5.44
N ILE A 143 -5.67 5.47 -4.67
CA ILE A 143 -4.87 6.56 -5.20
C ILE A 143 -3.75 6.03 -6.13
N ASN A 144 -3.11 4.93 -5.76
CA ASN A 144 -2.07 4.30 -6.58
C ASN A 144 -2.62 3.72 -7.89
N LYS A 145 -3.82 3.12 -7.88
CA LYS A 145 -4.52 2.70 -9.10
C LYS A 145 -4.76 3.88 -10.04
N LEU A 146 -5.31 4.97 -9.52
CA LEU A 146 -5.57 6.20 -10.30
C LEU A 146 -4.27 6.78 -10.89
N THR A 147 -3.19 6.83 -10.12
CA THR A 147 -1.93 7.42 -10.58
C THR A 147 -1.13 6.55 -11.56
N ASN A 148 -1.28 5.22 -11.48
CA ASN A 148 -0.61 4.28 -12.36
C ASN A 148 -1.49 3.86 -13.57
N SER A 149 -2.71 4.38 -13.70
CA SER A 149 -3.61 4.10 -14.83
C SER A 149 -2.94 4.32 -16.20
N SER A 150 -2.09 5.34 -16.32
CA SER A 150 -1.30 5.64 -17.52
C SER A 150 -0.11 4.72 -17.79
N LYS A 151 0.29 3.87 -16.85
CA LYS A 151 1.37 2.88 -17.06
C LYS A 151 0.86 1.55 -17.61
N LEU A 152 -0.42 1.25 -17.48
CA LEU A 152 -1.07 0.08 -18.11
C LEU A 152 -1.16 0.22 -19.63
N TYR A 153 -0.34 1.09 -20.21
CA TYR A 153 -0.56 1.73 -21.48
C TYR A 153 0.62 1.44 -22.40
N HIS A 154 0.42 0.38 -23.19
CA HIS A 154 1.10 0.17 -24.46
C HIS A 154 0.02 -0.22 -25.50
N ASN A 155 -0.37 0.77 -26.32
CA ASN A 155 -0.80 0.63 -27.72
C ASN A 155 -2.20 0.06 -28.11
N THR A 156 -3.35 0.65 -27.73
CA THR A 156 -4.58 0.65 -28.58
C THR A 156 -5.66 1.64 -28.09
N GLU A 157 -6.47 2.21 -28.99
CA GLU A 157 -7.67 3.01 -28.66
C GLU A 157 -8.71 2.22 -27.85
N THR A 158 -8.78 0.90 -28.06
CA THR A 158 -9.69 -0.02 -27.36
C THR A 158 -9.42 -0.09 -25.85
N ALA A 159 -8.15 -0.06 -25.43
CA ALA A 159 -7.79 -0.07 -24.01
C ALA A 159 -8.25 1.22 -23.29
N ILE A 160 -8.25 2.35 -24.00
CA ILE A 160 -8.73 3.64 -23.50
C ILE A 160 -10.22 3.59 -23.24
N ALA A 161 -10.98 3.08 -24.21
CA ALA A 161 -12.43 2.98 -24.10
C ALA A 161 -12.85 2.14 -22.89
N ILE A 162 -12.23 0.97 -22.70
CA ILE A 162 -12.47 0.09 -21.56
C ILE A 162 -12.12 0.78 -20.22
N GLN A 163 -11.01 1.51 -20.15
CA GLN A 163 -10.64 2.25 -18.95
C GLN A 163 -11.53 3.46 -18.69
N LEU A 164 -12.08 4.10 -19.72
CA LEU A 164 -13.05 5.19 -19.57
C LEU A 164 -14.41 4.68 -19.08
N GLU A 165 -14.79 3.45 -19.45
CA GLU A 165 -15.93 2.77 -18.85
C GLU A 165 -15.67 2.48 -17.36
N TRP A 166 -14.48 1.99 -17.01
CA TRP A 166 -14.08 1.80 -15.61
C TRP A 166 -14.02 3.11 -14.82
N LEU A 167 -13.49 4.18 -15.43
CA LEU A 167 -13.36 5.51 -14.83
C LEU A 167 -14.41 6.48 -15.39
N SER A 168 -15.68 6.06 -15.39
CA SER A 168 -16.78 6.96 -15.72
C SER A 168 -16.79 8.17 -14.80
N LYS A 169 -17.46 9.25 -15.21
CA LYS A 169 -17.53 10.47 -14.40
C LYS A 169 -18.19 10.20 -13.04
N GLU A 170 -19.22 9.37 -13.03
CA GLU A 170 -19.97 8.95 -11.85
C GLU A 170 -19.08 8.10 -10.93
N MET A 171 -18.36 7.13 -11.50
CA MET A 171 -17.42 6.29 -10.75
C MET A 171 -16.30 7.14 -10.15
N LYS A 172 -15.72 8.06 -10.92
CA LYS A 172 -14.71 9.00 -10.43
C LYS A 172 -15.21 9.80 -9.23
N ILE A 173 -16.42 10.35 -9.30
CA ILE A 173 -17.01 11.12 -8.20
C ILE A 173 -17.21 10.22 -6.96
N ALA A 174 -17.73 9.01 -7.13
CA ALA A 174 -17.91 8.06 -6.04
C ALA A 174 -16.57 7.70 -5.35
N MET A 175 -15.53 7.45 -6.15
CA MET A 175 -14.18 7.20 -5.62
C MET A 175 -13.61 8.41 -4.90
N GLU A 176 -13.79 9.62 -5.43
CA GLU A 176 -13.33 10.85 -4.80
C GLU A 176 -13.97 11.07 -3.43
N ILE A 177 -15.29 10.85 -3.32
CA ILE A 177 -16.02 10.94 -2.05
C ILE A 177 -15.48 9.92 -1.05
N SER A 178 -15.30 8.67 -1.48
CA SER A 178 -14.77 7.60 -0.65
C SER A 178 -13.36 7.88 -0.12
N ILE A 179 -12.44 8.32 -1.01
CA ILE A 179 -11.08 8.70 -0.64
C ILE A 179 -11.08 9.87 0.35
N GLU A 180 -11.92 10.88 0.12
CA GLU A 180 -11.98 12.07 0.97
C GLU A 180 -12.49 11.76 2.38
N ASP A 181 -13.55 10.95 2.51
CA ASP A 181 -14.06 10.49 3.80
C ASP A 181 -13.04 9.62 4.55
N ASN A 182 -12.37 8.70 3.84
CA ASN A 182 -11.32 7.88 4.46
C ASN A 182 -10.13 8.72 4.92
N LEU A 183 -9.63 9.67 4.11
CA LEU A 183 -8.53 10.56 4.50
C LEU A 183 -8.91 11.40 5.73
N LYS A 184 -10.16 11.85 5.86
CA LYS A 184 -10.62 12.56 7.06
C LYS A 184 -10.53 11.67 8.30
N LYS A 185 -11.07 10.45 8.23
CA LYS A 185 -11.03 9.47 9.33
C LYS A 185 -9.61 9.06 9.70
N VAL A 186 -8.71 8.95 8.71
CA VAL A 186 -7.29 8.67 8.95
C VAL A 186 -6.66 9.83 9.71
N LYS A 187 -6.87 11.08 9.28
CA LYS A 187 -6.33 12.27 9.95
C LYS A 187 -6.69 12.30 11.44
N GLU A 188 -7.95 12.03 11.78
CA GLU A 188 -8.47 12.03 13.15
C GLU A 188 -7.79 10.98 14.06
N ASN A 189 -7.15 9.95 13.48
CA ASN A 189 -6.53 8.85 14.22
C ASN A 189 -4.99 8.87 14.19
N ILE A 190 -4.33 9.64 13.31
CA ILE A 190 -2.86 9.74 13.29
C ILE A 190 -2.32 10.28 14.62
N ASP A 191 -3.05 11.18 15.28
CA ASP A 191 -2.69 11.71 16.59
C ASP A 191 -2.58 10.65 17.70
N ARG A 192 -3.30 9.54 17.54
CA ARG A 192 -3.27 8.40 18.47
C ARG A 192 -2.09 7.47 18.21
N ALA A 193 -1.38 7.60 17.09
CA ALA A 193 -0.25 6.75 16.76
C ALA A 193 0.95 6.95 17.71
N PRO A 194 1.82 5.94 17.87
CA PRO A 194 3.04 6.04 18.66
C PRO A 194 3.92 7.21 18.25
N GLN A 195 4.58 7.85 19.21
CA GLN A 195 5.46 8.99 18.93
C GLN A 195 6.63 8.63 18.00
N SER A 196 7.08 7.37 18.04
CA SER A 196 8.13 6.80 17.19
C SER A 196 7.75 6.73 15.69
N SER A 197 6.44 6.69 15.38
CA SER A 197 5.92 6.50 14.02
C SER A 197 5.03 7.65 13.52
N LYS A 198 4.51 8.48 14.44
CA LYS A 198 3.58 9.57 14.16
C LYS A 198 4.06 10.53 13.06
N ARG A 199 5.33 10.93 13.08
CA ARG A 199 5.93 11.79 12.03
C ARG A 199 5.84 11.16 10.63
N ALA A 200 6.22 9.89 10.51
CA ALA A 200 6.19 9.18 9.24
C ALA A 200 4.74 9.05 8.72
N LEU A 201 3.79 8.77 9.61
CA LEU A 201 2.37 8.70 9.27
C LEU A 201 1.83 10.05 8.77
N TYR A 202 2.19 11.17 9.40
CA TYR A 202 1.81 12.50 8.90
C TYR A 202 2.40 12.81 7.53
N ILE A 203 3.67 12.42 7.28
CA ILE A 203 4.29 12.64 5.97
C ILE A 203 3.60 11.78 4.90
N ALA A 204 3.30 10.52 5.20
CA ALA A 204 2.54 9.65 4.31
C ALA A 204 1.15 10.24 4.01
N TYR A 205 0.42 10.65 5.04
CA TYR A 205 -0.89 11.27 4.93
C TYR A 205 -0.85 12.52 4.06
N ALA A 206 0.10 13.44 4.31
CA ALA A 206 0.24 14.67 3.55
C ALA A 206 0.61 14.40 2.08
N TYR A 207 1.48 13.41 1.84
CA TYR A 207 1.84 12.98 0.49
C TYR A 207 0.60 12.49 -0.28
N TYR A 208 -0.13 11.53 0.26
CA TYR A 208 -1.30 10.96 -0.40
C TYR A 208 -2.46 11.94 -0.52
N SER A 209 -2.68 12.79 0.49
CA SER A 209 -3.66 13.88 0.42
C SER A 209 -3.33 14.89 -0.68
N THR A 210 -2.05 15.22 -0.86
CA THR A 210 -1.62 16.14 -1.93
C THR A 210 -1.75 15.48 -3.30
N LEU A 211 -1.43 14.19 -3.40
CA LEU A 211 -1.57 13.43 -4.63
C LEU A 211 -3.03 13.35 -5.04
N PHE A 212 -3.92 13.03 -4.10
CA PHE A 212 -5.36 13.01 -4.31
C PHE A 212 -5.91 14.37 -4.74
N LYS A 213 -5.50 15.47 -4.10
CA LYS A 213 -5.87 16.85 -4.53
C LYS A 213 -5.46 17.15 -5.97
N LYS A 214 -4.36 16.56 -6.47
CA LYS A 214 -3.94 16.70 -7.87
C LYS A 214 -4.84 15.86 -8.79
N ILE A 215 -5.16 14.63 -8.40
CA ILE A 215 -6.05 13.73 -9.16
C ILE A 215 -7.46 14.34 -9.30
N LYS A 216 -8.02 14.87 -8.21
CA LYS A 216 -9.37 15.47 -8.18
C LYS A 216 -9.57 16.60 -9.20
N LYS A 217 -8.48 17.30 -9.56
CA LYS A 217 -8.51 18.40 -10.54
C LYS A 217 -8.44 17.95 -12.01
N LEU A 218 -8.20 16.67 -12.27
CA LEU A 218 -8.08 16.12 -13.61
C LEU A 218 -9.41 15.50 -14.07
N SER A 219 -9.68 15.51 -15.37
CA SER A 219 -10.76 14.70 -15.97
C SER A 219 -10.35 13.22 -16.00
N SER A 220 -11.33 12.32 -16.19
CA SER A 220 -11.05 10.88 -16.34
C SER A 220 -10.05 10.61 -17.47
N GLU A 221 -10.18 11.28 -18.63
CA GLU A 221 -9.23 11.09 -19.74
C GLU A 221 -7.82 11.53 -19.35
N LYS A 222 -7.70 12.67 -18.64
CA LYS A 222 -6.39 13.16 -18.18
C LYS A 222 -5.77 12.27 -17.11
N ILE A 223 -6.58 11.56 -16.31
CA ILE A 223 -6.07 10.59 -15.34
C ILE A 223 -5.45 9.41 -16.06
N ILE A 224 -6.19 8.85 -17.02
CA ILE A 224 -5.77 7.69 -17.81
C ILE A 224 -4.55 7.99 -18.68
N THR A 225 -4.45 9.19 -19.26
CA THR A 225 -3.40 9.50 -20.25
C THR A 225 -2.12 10.06 -19.63
N ASN A 226 -2.17 10.69 -18.45
CA ASN A 226 -1.01 11.38 -17.89
C ASN A 226 -0.35 10.57 -16.77
N LYS A 227 0.98 10.67 -16.70
CA LYS A 227 1.74 10.22 -15.52
C LYS A 227 1.47 11.17 -14.36
N ILE A 228 0.71 10.71 -13.37
CA ILE A 228 0.41 11.50 -12.18
C ILE A 228 1.43 11.19 -11.09
N GLY A 229 2.19 12.22 -10.72
CA GLY A 229 3.09 12.16 -9.57
C GLY A 229 3.34 13.52 -8.94
N ILE A 230 3.98 13.50 -7.78
CA ILE A 230 4.54 14.69 -7.13
C ILE A 230 6.04 14.71 -7.43
N SER A 231 6.57 15.85 -7.88
CA SER A 231 8.00 16.02 -8.14
C SER A 231 8.82 15.88 -6.86
N TYR A 232 10.06 15.41 -6.97
CA TYR A 232 10.93 15.13 -5.83
C TYR A 232 11.06 16.33 -4.87
N ASN A 233 11.29 17.55 -5.40
CA ASN A 233 11.41 18.77 -4.59
C ASN A 233 10.12 19.08 -3.81
N ARG A 234 8.95 18.86 -4.42
CA ARG A 234 7.66 19.01 -3.71
C ARG A 234 7.45 17.94 -2.65
N LYS A 235 7.93 16.71 -2.85
CA LYS A 235 7.90 15.66 -1.82
C LYS A 235 8.70 16.08 -0.59
N ILE A 236 9.88 16.70 -0.79
CA ILE A 236 10.71 17.25 0.30
C ILE A 236 9.99 18.38 1.04
N ILE A 237 9.45 19.37 0.32
CA ILE A 237 8.73 20.50 0.93
C ILE A 237 7.52 20.01 1.73
N LEU A 238 6.76 19.04 1.21
CA LEU A 238 5.64 18.42 1.92
C LEU A 238 6.11 17.74 3.21
N ALA A 239 7.20 16.96 3.15
CA ALA A 239 7.75 16.31 4.33
C ALA A 239 8.15 17.33 5.40
N LEU A 240 8.85 18.40 5.02
CA LEU A 240 9.26 19.47 5.94
C LEU A 240 8.04 20.19 6.54
N ASN A 241 7.07 20.58 5.72
CA ASN A 241 5.85 21.25 6.17
C ASN A 241 5.02 20.39 7.12
N SER A 242 4.91 19.08 6.85
CA SER A 242 4.21 18.14 7.75
C SER A 242 4.87 18.08 9.12
N VAL A 243 6.20 18.03 9.17
CA VAL A 243 6.95 18.00 10.43
C VAL A 243 6.80 19.31 11.21
N ILE A 244 6.83 20.45 10.53
CA ILE A 244 6.66 21.77 11.15
C ILE A 244 5.24 21.92 11.71
N LYS A 245 4.21 21.61 10.93
CA LYS A 245 2.83 21.74 11.39
C LYS A 245 2.50 20.79 12.53
N GLN A 246 3.05 19.59 12.51
CA GLN A 246 2.92 18.65 13.64
C GLN A 246 3.54 19.23 14.92
N LYS A 247 4.74 19.83 14.84
CA LYS A 247 5.38 20.45 16.01
C LYS A 247 4.61 21.65 16.56
N LEU A 248 3.82 22.32 15.72
CA LEU A 248 3.04 23.51 16.09
C LEU A 248 1.56 23.21 16.40
N ASN A 249 1.11 21.94 16.36
CA ASN A 249 -0.30 21.56 16.44
C ASN A 249 -1.23 22.27 15.42
N LEU A 250 -0.70 22.64 14.26
CA LEU A 250 -1.41 23.43 13.23
C LEU A 250 -2.01 22.57 12.09
N LEU A 251 -2.22 21.27 12.32
CA LEU A 251 -2.60 20.31 11.28
C LEU A 251 -4.09 20.02 11.21
#